data_AF-A0A8B8C6M4-F1
#
_entry.id   AF-A0A8B8C6M4-F1
#
_cell.length_a   1.000
_cell.length_b   1.000
_cell.length_c   1.000
_cell.angle_alpha   90.00
_cell.angle_beta   90.00
_cell.angle_gamma   90.00
#
_symmetry.space_group_name_H-M   'P 1'
#
loop_
_entity.id
_entity.type
_entity.pdbx_description
1 polymer ?
#
loop_
_entity_poly.entity_id
_entity_poly.type
_entity_poly.pdbx_seq_one_letter_code
_entity_poly.pdbx_strand_id
1 'polypeptide(L)'
;MDFYILLVYLSIVLLSRAYDDISYQHYAVQYPLFGGHAEFYKATNALDRNISMCTRNEGIGLSSQHKSVWWRVDLGGVYNIYSVNILFKHYEGYEMRQRGRFAGFSLYISNSGDIDTSVLCYHDQTGLPSLNFTAICLSFGRYVIFYNERLNGVSYPEKYEVLNVFTELCEMIVYGCRYKTCHIQSGTYNLNVNLAGSADIVAKAECAEGRYGQNCTLKCSGHCRDNAACNHVTGQCLGGCDAEWRGSLCDVEQIDISYQKAATQIPLYHGWYDLYQASNAVDRNITTCTRTEPIGPTSPDKRAWWKVDLGGMYHVNSIRIAFKQYDDYEMRQRGRLAGFSLYVSTNGTIE
;
A
#
# COMPACT_ATOMS: atom_id res chain seq x y z
N MET A 1 27.09 -58.66 -40.06
CA MET A 1 27.25 -57.20 -39.88
C MET A 1 25.94 -56.72 -39.29
N ASP A 2 25.86 -56.69 -37.96
CA ASP A 2 24.65 -56.26 -37.27
C ASP A 2 24.79 -54.77 -36.94
N PHE A 3 23.92 -53.96 -37.54
CA PHE A 3 23.83 -52.52 -37.28
C PHE A 3 22.87 -52.27 -36.13
N TYR A 4 23.39 -51.78 -35.00
CA TYR A 4 22.58 -51.25 -33.92
C TYR A 4 22.32 -49.75 -34.15
N ILE A 5 21.06 -49.38 -34.34
CA ILE A 5 20.63 -47.97 -34.41
C ILE A 5 20.45 -47.47 -32.98
N LEU A 6 21.36 -46.61 -32.53
CA LEU A 6 21.28 -45.93 -31.24
C LEU A 6 20.35 -44.70 -31.38
N LEU A 7 19.09 -44.83 -30.97
CA LEU A 7 18.15 -43.71 -30.90
C LEU A 7 18.40 -42.91 -29.62
N VAL A 8 19.08 -41.76 -29.75
CA VAL A 8 19.27 -40.80 -28.65
C VAL A 8 18.06 -39.88 -28.59
N TYR A 9 17.18 -40.07 -27.59
CA TYR A 9 16.10 -39.13 -27.29
C TYR A 9 16.66 -37.94 -26.49
N LEU A 10 16.81 -36.79 -27.16
CA LEU A 10 17.07 -35.51 -26.49
C LEU A 10 15.74 -34.97 -25.93
N SER A 11 15.44 -35.28 -24.67
CA SER A 11 14.35 -34.65 -23.95
C SER A 11 14.69 -33.17 -23.71
N ILE A 12 14.03 -32.27 -24.43
CA ILE A 12 14.11 -30.82 -24.20
C ILE A 12 13.44 -30.53 -22.85
N VAL A 13 14.24 -30.24 -21.82
CA VAL A 13 13.73 -29.74 -20.54
C VAL A 13 13.37 -28.26 -20.72
N LEU A 14 12.09 -27.97 -20.94
CA LEU A 14 11.56 -26.61 -20.89
C LEU A 14 11.52 -26.14 -19.43
N LEU A 15 12.53 -25.37 -19.02
CA LEU A 15 12.47 -24.61 -17.77
C LEU A 15 11.51 -23.43 -17.96
N SER A 16 10.22 -23.63 -17.69
CA SER A 16 9.27 -22.52 -17.57
C SER A 16 9.60 -21.73 -16.30
N ARG A 17 9.93 -20.44 -16.41
CA ARG A 17 10.01 -19.57 -15.23
C ARG A 17 8.60 -19.41 -14.66
N ALA A 18 8.45 -19.55 -13.34
CA ALA A 18 7.15 -19.41 -12.68
C ALA A 18 6.65 -17.97 -12.63
N TYR A 19 7.56 -17.00 -12.76
CA TYR A 19 7.26 -15.57 -12.79
C TYR A 19 8.00 -14.94 -13.96
N ASP A 20 7.27 -14.14 -14.72
CA ASP A 20 7.79 -13.32 -15.80
C ASP A 20 7.93 -11.88 -15.32
N ASP A 21 8.80 -11.13 -16.00
CA ASP A 21 8.82 -9.67 -15.90
C ASP A 21 7.56 -9.13 -16.60
N ILE A 22 6.56 -8.77 -15.81
CA ILE A 22 5.25 -8.31 -16.28
C ILE A 22 5.19 -6.79 -16.43
N SER A 23 6.27 -6.05 -16.12
CA SER A 23 6.31 -4.59 -16.28
C SER A 23 6.93 -4.14 -17.60
N TYR A 24 7.65 -5.02 -18.30
CA TYR A 24 8.31 -4.69 -19.57
C TYR A 24 7.36 -4.04 -20.59
N GLN A 25 7.77 -2.88 -21.13
CA GLN A 25 7.05 -2.08 -22.14
C GLN A 25 5.60 -1.71 -21.78
N HIS A 26 5.27 -1.69 -20.50
CA HIS A 26 3.96 -1.24 -20.05
C HIS A 26 3.86 0.28 -19.94
N TYR A 27 2.63 0.78 -19.91
CA TYR A 27 2.38 2.20 -19.74
C TYR A 27 2.75 2.64 -18.33
N ALA A 28 3.44 3.77 -18.21
CA ALA A 28 3.81 4.35 -16.94
C ALA A 28 3.61 5.87 -16.93
N VAL A 29 3.36 6.40 -15.73
CA VAL A 29 3.16 7.82 -15.45
C VAL A 29 3.90 8.20 -14.18
N GLN A 30 4.23 9.48 -14.05
CA GLN A 30 4.96 10.01 -12.90
C GLN A 30 4.52 11.43 -12.56
N TYR A 31 4.68 11.82 -11.30
CA TYR A 31 4.43 13.18 -10.84
C TYR A 31 5.28 13.51 -9.60
N PRO A 32 5.78 14.75 -9.44
CA PRO A 32 5.74 15.85 -10.41
C PRO A 32 6.59 15.56 -11.66
N LEU A 33 6.18 16.11 -12.80
CA LEU A 33 6.94 16.01 -14.05
C LEU A 33 8.16 16.92 -13.96
N PHE A 34 9.32 16.42 -14.40
CA PHE A 34 10.54 17.22 -14.44
C PHE A 34 10.41 18.32 -15.52
N GLY A 35 10.64 19.56 -15.13
CA GLY A 35 10.37 20.73 -15.99
C GLY A 35 11.33 20.89 -17.18
N GLY A 36 12.53 20.31 -17.12
CA GLY A 36 13.54 20.40 -18.17
C GLY A 36 13.61 19.15 -19.06
N HIS A 37 13.48 19.30 -20.37
CA HIS A 37 13.65 18.20 -21.34
C HIS A 37 12.86 16.91 -21.01
N ALA A 38 11.54 17.04 -20.76
CA ALA A 38 10.65 15.92 -20.44
C ALA A 38 10.72 14.75 -21.44
N GLU A 39 11.14 15.03 -22.69
CA GLU A 39 11.42 14.03 -23.74
C GLU A 39 12.41 12.94 -23.30
N PHE A 40 13.40 13.25 -22.45
CA PHE A 40 14.46 12.32 -22.04
C PHE A 40 14.17 11.58 -20.73
N TYR A 41 13.18 12.03 -19.95
CA TYR A 41 12.89 11.53 -18.60
C TYR A 41 11.47 10.98 -18.48
N LYS A 42 11.02 10.29 -19.54
CA LYS A 42 9.69 9.69 -19.62
C LYS A 42 9.54 8.60 -18.57
N ALA A 43 8.34 8.48 -17.99
CA ALA A 43 8.05 7.47 -16.98
C ALA A 43 8.29 6.04 -17.49
N THR A 44 8.05 5.78 -18.77
CA THR A 44 8.26 4.48 -19.41
C THR A 44 9.73 4.07 -19.53
N ASN A 45 10.69 5.00 -19.34
CA ASN A 45 12.12 4.68 -19.39
C ASN A 45 12.53 3.69 -18.29
N ALA A 46 11.78 3.58 -17.19
CA ALA A 46 12.06 2.56 -16.17
C ALA A 46 11.59 1.15 -16.56
N LEU A 47 10.97 0.96 -17.74
CA LEU A 47 10.30 -0.29 -18.12
C LEU A 47 10.79 -0.85 -19.47
N ASP A 48 11.91 -0.35 -19.97
CA ASP A 48 12.40 -0.65 -21.32
C ASP A 48 13.68 -1.50 -21.34
N ARG A 49 14.20 -1.90 -20.16
CA ARG A 49 15.47 -2.63 -19.96
C ARG A 49 16.71 -1.82 -20.37
N ASN A 50 16.57 -0.52 -20.58
CA ASN A 50 17.67 0.38 -20.95
C ASN A 50 18.09 1.26 -19.76
N ILE A 51 18.96 0.70 -18.93
CA ILE A 51 19.47 1.35 -17.70
C ILE A 51 20.26 2.66 -17.93
N SER A 52 20.53 3.02 -19.18
CA SER A 52 21.20 4.27 -19.54
C SER A 52 20.25 5.46 -19.54
N MET A 53 18.95 5.24 -19.75
CA MET A 53 17.90 6.25 -19.72
C MET A 53 17.00 6.00 -18.51
N CYS A 54 16.97 6.94 -17.57
CA CYS A 54 16.17 6.80 -16.36
C CYS A 54 14.98 7.74 -16.40
N THR A 55 13.97 7.46 -15.58
CA THR A 55 12.94 8.44 -15.24
C THR A 55 13.57 9.54 -14.40
N ARG A 56 12.92 10.70 -14.34
CA ARG A 56 13.28 11.76 -13.41
C ARG A 56 12.07 12.61 -13.08
N ASN A 57 11.83 12.80 -11.80
CA ASN A 57 10.82 13.73 -11.30
C ASN A 57 11.44 15.09 -10.96
N GLU A 58 10.59 16.10 -10.83
CA GLU A 58 10.99 17.37 -10.22
C GLU A 58 11.45 17.14 -8.78
N GLY A 59 12.40 17.96 -8.33
CA GLY A 59 12.95 17.83 -6.98
C GLY A 59 11.88 18.05 -5.92
N ILE A 60 11.83 17.18 -4.91
CA ILE A 60 11.02 17.36 -3.70
C ILE A 60 11.91 17.74 -2.52
N GLY A 61 11.33 18.27 -1.44
CA GLY A 61 12.10 18.64 -0.24
C GLY A 61 11.58 19.88 0.46
N LEU A 62 12.27 20.28 1.52
CA LEU A 62 11.91 21.45 2.34
C LEU A 62 11.94 22.75 1.52
N SER A 63 12.91 22.88 0.59
CA SER A 63 13.02 24.03 -0.33
C SER A 63 12.20 23.91 -1.61
N SER A 64 11.49 22.80 -1.82
CA SER A 64 10.65 22.59 -3.01
C SER A 64 9.17 22.91 -2.73
N GLN A 65 8.46 23.31 -3.78
CA GLN A 65 6.99 23.37 -3.78
C GLN A 65 6.35 21.99 -3.70
N HIS A 66 7.07 20.94 -4.13
CA HIS A 66 6.63 19.55 -4.07
C HIS A 66 7.21 18.87 -2.83
N LYS A 67 6.34 18.18 -2.09
CA LYS A 67 6.70 17.44 -0.87
C LYS A 67 6.69 15.94 -1.06
N SER A 68 6.12 15.46 -2.15
CA SER A 68 6.08 14.04 -2.49
C SER A 68 6.21 13.83 -3.99
N VAL A 69 6.62 12.62 -4.33
CA VAL A 69 6.79 12.14 -5.69
C VAL A 69 6.20 10.75 -5.78
N TRP A 70 5.59 10.45 -6.92
CA TRP A 70 5.19 9.10 -7.26
C TRP A 70 5.47 8.79 -8.72
N TRP A 71 5.68 7.50 -8.95
CA TRP A 71 5.76 6.89 -10.27
C TRP A 71 4.88 5.65 -10.25
N ARG A 72 4.18 5.36 -11.35
CA ARG A 72 3.24 4.23 -11.42
C ARG A 72 3.29 3.54 -12.79
N VAL A 73 3.30 2.22 -12.79
CA VAL A 73 3.04 1.38 -13.98
C VAL A 73 1.62 0.87 -13.98
N ASP A 74 0.99 0.83 -15.15
CA ASP A 74 -0.24 0.10 -15.45
C ASP A 74 0.11 -1.22 -16.15
N LEU A 75 -0.07 -2.35 -15.47
CA LEU A 75 0.24 -3.69 -15.99
C LEU A 75 -0.81 -4.18 -17.03
N GLY A 76 -1.82 -3.37 -17.37
CA GLY A 76 -2.86 -3.71 -18.34
C GLY A 76 -3.90 -4.73 -17.86
N GLY A 77 -3.74 -5.27 -16.66
CA GLY A 77 -4.65 -6.22 -16.03
C GLY A 77 -4.22 -6.52 -14.59
N VAL A 78 -5.00 -7.33 -13.88
CA VAL A 78 -4.63 -7.76 -12.52
C VAL A 78 -3.69 -8.95 -12.60
N TYR A 79 -2.52 -8.83 -11.96
CA TYR A 79 -1.50 -9.87 -11.87
C TYR A 79 -1.24 -10.22 -10.41
N ASN A 80 -0.83 -11.46 -10.15
CA ASN A 80 -0.17 -11.82 -8.91
C ASN A 80 1.28 -11.34 -9.02
N ILE A 81 1.64 -10.42 -8.15
CA ILE A 81 2.98 -9.86 -8.03
C ILE A 81 3.72 -10.70 -7.00
N TYR A 82 4.97 -11.00 -7.29
CA TYR A 82 5.86 -11.77 -6.43
C TYR A 82 6.97 -10.88 -5.86
N SER A 83 7.66 -10.14 -6.73
CA SER A 83 8.72 -9.22 -6.32
C SER A 83 8.83 -8.03 -7.25
N VAL A 84 9.38 -6.95 -6.71
CA VAL A 84 9.69 -5.72 -7.43
C VAL A 84 11.17 -5.46 -7.25
N ASN A 85 11.92 -5.49 -8.35
CA ASN A 85 13.31 -5.06 -8.41
C ASN A 85 13.38 -3.64 -8.96
N ILE A 86 14.19 -2.81 -8.33
CA ILE A 86 14.37 -1.40 -8.68
C ILE A 86 15.86 -1.14 -8.83
N LEU A 87 16.22 -0.60 -9.98
CA LEU A 87 17.53 -0.03 -10.23
C LEU A 87 17.42 1.49 -10.18
N PHE A 88 18.01 2.09 -9.16
CA PHE A 88 18.10 3.53 -8.99
C PHE A 88 19.28 4.11 -9.75
N LYS A 89 19.21 5.40 -10.10
CA LYS A 89 20.35 6.09 -10.73
C LYS A 89 21.57 6.09 -9.81
N HIS A 90 22.66 5.52 -10.31
CA HIS A 90 23.98 5.59 -9.71
C HIS A 90 24.81 6.72 -10.33
N TYR A 91 25.49 7.47 -9.47
CA TYR A 91 26.52 8.43 -9.85
C TYR A 91 27.80 8.04 -9.12
N GLU A 92 28.86 7.79 -9.87
CA GLU A 92 30.16 7.41 -9.32
C GLU A 92 30.63 8.45 -8.29
N GLY A 93 31.05 7.99 -7.12
CA GLY A 93 31.46 8.86 -5.99
C GLY A 93 30.33 9.51 -5.19
N TYR A 94 29.06 9.38 -5.59
CA TYR A 94 27.91 10.00 -4.91
C TYR A 94 26.88 8.98 -4.39
N GLU A 95 27.29 7.73 -4.18
CA GLU A 95 26.38 6.64 -3.79
C GLU A 95 25.58 6.96 -2.52
N MET A 96 26.25 7.40 -1.46
CA MET A 96 25.60 7.70 -0.18
C MET A 96 24.51 8.77 -0.31
N ARG A 97 24.79 9.83 -1.09
CA ARG A 97 23.80 10.87 -1.39
C ARG A 97 22.62 10.31 -2.16
N GLN A 98 22.86 9.46 -3.15
CA GLN A 98 21.79 8.83 -3.93
C GLN A 98 20.91 7.95 -3.04
N ARG A 99 21.50 7.12 -2.19
CA ARG A 99 20.76 6.31 -1.22
C ARG A 99 19.94 7.20 -0.28
N GLY A 100 20.49 8.33 0.18
CA GLY A 100 19.78 9.31 1.00
C GLY A 100 18.59 9.99 0.32
N ARG A 101 18.62 10.14 -1.01
CA ARG A 101 17.46 10.62 -1.79
C ARG A 101 16.33 9.61 -1.82
N PHE A 102 16.66 8.33 -1.97
CA PHE A 102 15.66 7.26 -2.06
C PHE A 102 15.20 6.76 -0.70
N ALA A 103 15.89 7.11 0.38
CA ALA A 103 15.55 6.68 1.73
C ALA A 103 14.12 7.05 2.14
N GLY A 104 13.44 6.13 2.83
CA GLY A 104 12.05 6.26 3.28
C GLY A 104 10.98 6.05 2.20
N PHE A 105 11.37 5.60 1.00
CA PHE A 105 10.39 5.31 -0.06
C PHE A 105 9.45 4.16 0.30
N SER A 106 8.32 4.11 -0.39
CA SER A 106 7.30 3.08 -0.25
C SER A 106 6.91 2.51 -1.62
N LEU A 107 6.53 1.23 -1.63
CA LEU A 107 5.93 0.56 -2.78
C LEU A 107 4.51 0.17 -2.44
N TYR A 108 3.59 0.49 -3.34
CA TYR A 108 2.19 0.15 -3.22
C TYR A 108 1.69 -0.65 -4.41
N ILE A 109 0.79 -1.57 -4.15
CA ILE A 109 0.09 -2.38 -5.14
C ILE A 109 -1.39 -1.96 -5.16
N SER A 110 -1.92 -1.58 -6.32
CA SER A 110 -3.29 -1.06 -6.43
C SER A 110 -4.07 -1.70 -7.58
N ASN A 111 -5.39 -1.84 -7.43
CA ASN A 111 -6.29 -2.27 -8.50
C ASN A 111 -6.88 -1.08 -9.28
N SER A 112 -7.03 0.08 -8.63
CA SER A 112 -7.60 1.31 -9.19
C SER A 112 -6.54 2.28 -9.70
N GLY A 113 -5.30 2.13 -9.21
CA GLY A 113 -4.20 3.06 -9.42
C GLY A 113 -4.14 4.17 -8.38
N ASP A 114 -5.14 4.29 -7.51
CA ASP A 114 -5.14 5.22 -6.38
C ASP A 114 -4.30 4.64 -5.22
N ILE A 115 -3.53 5.51 -4.56
CA ILE A 115 -2.67 5.17 -3.44
C ILE A 115 -3.48 4.97 -2.15
N ASP A 116 -4.58 5.70 -1.96
CA ASP A 116 -5.38 5.63 -0.72
C ASP A 116 -6.11 4.29 -0.55
N THR A 117 -6.38 3.62 -1.67
CA THR A 117 -7.03 2.29 -1.73
C THR A 117 -6.03 1.16 -1.99
N SER A 118 -4.73 1.48 -2.01
CA SER A 118 -3.67 0.53 -2.33
C SER A 118 -3.20 -0.27 -1.12
N VAL A 119 -2.54 -1.39 -1.39
CA VAL A 119 -1.85 -2.20 -0.38
C VAL A 119 -0.39 -1.78 -0.33
N LEU A 120 0.08 -1.35 0.83
CA LEU A 120 1.51 -1.13 1.07
C LEU A 120 2.24 -2.46 0.98
N CYS A 121 3.07 -2.63 -0.06
CA CYS A 121 3.97 -3.78 -0.18
C CYS A 121 5.20 -3.61 0.71
N TYR A 122 5.84 -2.46 0.60
CA TYR A 122 7.14 -2.22 1.21
C TYR A 122 7.26 -0.76 1.66
N HIS A 123 7.89 -0.55 2.80
CA HIS A 123 8.29 0.76 3.29
C HIS A 123 9.73 0.66 3.79
N ASP A 124 10.59 1.57 3.32
CA ASP A 124 11.99 1.58 3.74
C ASP A 124 12.15 2.05 5.20
N GLN A 125 12.40 1.09 6.09
CA GLN A 125 12.71 1.32 7.50
C GLN A 125 14.21 1.26 7.79
N THR A 126 15.05 0.90 6.81
CA THR A 126 16.49 0.65 7.00
C THR A 126 17.31 1.93 7.04
N GLY A 127 16.73 3.03 6.57
CA GLY A 127 17.30 4.35 6.57
C GLY A 127 18.13 4.69 5.33
N LEU A 128 18.73 3.72 4.62
CA LEU A 128 19.40 3.97 3.35
C LEU A 128 19.31 2.74 2.44
N PRO A 129 18.42 2.72 1.43
CA PRO A 129 18.24 1.56 0.57
C PRO A 129 19.44 1.36 -0.35
N SER A 130 19.65 0.13 -0.82
CA SER A 130 20.62 -0.16 -1.89
C SER A 130 20.16 0.48 -3.20
N LEU A 131 21.10 0.91 -4.06
CA LEU A 131 20.76 1.45 -5.38
C LEU A 131 20.31 0.36 -6.37
N ASN A 132 20.57 -0.91 -6.06
CA ASN A 132 19.89 -2.06 -6.66
C ASN A 132 19.14 -2.78 -5.55
N PHE A 133 17.82 -2.64 -5.57
CA PHE A 133 16.95 -3.04 -4.48
C PHE A 133 15.91 -4.05 -4.97
N THR A 134 15.58 -5.03 -4.13
CA THR A 134 14.50 -5.97 -4.41
C THR A 134 13.60 -6.08 -3.19
N ALA A 135 12.31 -5.82 -3.38
CA ALA A 135 11.28 -6.13 -2.39
C ALA A 135 10.48 -7.35 -2.82
N ILE A 136 10.18 -8.22 -1.86
CA ILE A 136 9.18 -9.28 -2.04
C ILE A 136 7.80 -8.62 -1.82
N CYS A 137 6.95 -8.66 -2.84
CA CYS A 137 5.62 -8.07 -2.85
C CYS A 137 4.59 -9.15 -3.17
N LEU A 138 4.25 -10.01 -2.20
CA LEU A 138 3.25 -11.07 -2.39
C LEU A 138 1.83 -10.47 -2.33
N SER A 139 1.40 -9.84 -3.40
CA SER A 139 0.07 -9.23 -3.52
C SER A 139 -0.40 -9.33 -4.97
N PHE A 140 -1.66 -9.05 -5.22
CA PHE A 140 -2.15 -8.90 -6.59
C PHE A 140 -2.60 -7.47 -6.84
N GLY A 141 -2.44 -7.03 -8.08
CA GLY A 141 -2.73 -5.66 -8.46
C GLY A 141 -2.63 -5.46 -9.95
N ARG A 142 -3.19 -4.34 -10.41
CA ARG A 142 -2.97 -3.84 -11.78
C ARG A 142 -1.86 -2.79 -11.83
N TYR A 143 -1.64 -2.09 -10.73
CA TYR A 143 -0.69 -0.99 -10.66
C TYR A 143 0.38 -1.26 -9.60
N VAL A 144 1.63 -0.96 -9.93
CA VAL A 144 2.72 -0.84 -8.96
C VAL A 144 3.10 0.63 -8.87
N ILE A 145 3.13 1.18 -7.66
CA ILE A 145 3.35 2.58 -7.39
C ILE A 145 4.58 2.73 -6.50
N PHE A 146 5.58 3.45 -6.98
CA PHE A 146 6.67 3.97 -6.19
C PHE A 146 6.26 5.32 -5.60
N TYR A 147 6.49 5.54 -4.31
CA TYR A 147 6.18 6.78 -3.61
C TYR A 147 7.33 7.18 -2.70
N ASN A 148 7.67 8.47 -2.66
CA ASN A 148 8.64 9.01 -1.72
C ASN A 148 8.26 10.44 -1.31
N GLU A 149 8.59 10.85 -0.09
CA GLU A 149 8.17 12.14 0.45
C GLU A 149 9.19 12.80 1.39
N ARG A 150 9.11 14.13 1.46
CA ARG A 150 9.85 15.02 2.34
C ARG A 150 8.90 16.13 2.81
N LEU A 151 8.33 15.93 4.00
CA LEU A 151 7.31 16.78 4.60
C LEU A 151 7.96 17.85 5.50
N ASN A 152 7.32 19.01 5.59
CA ASN A 152 7.76 20.07 6.50
C ASN A 152 7.45 19.67 7.95
N GLY A 153 8.36 19.98 8.88
CA GLY A 153 8.18 19.68 10.31
C GLY A 153 8.46 18.24 10.74
N VAL A 154 8.76 17.34 9.79
CA VAL A 154 9.21 15.98 10.09
C VAL A 154 10.72 15.96 10.27
N SER A 155 11.18 15.32 11.36
CA SER A 155 12.61 15.05 11.57
C SER A 155 13.00 13.79 10.81
N TYR A 156 13.94 13.94 9.89
CA TYR A 156 14.48 12.83 9.10
C TYR A 156 15.84 12.37 9.66
N PRO A 157 16.20 11.08 9.54
CA PRO A 157 17.53 10.60 9.91
C PRO A 157 18.65 11.37 9.19
N GLU A 158 19.80 11.54 9.84
CA GLU A 158 20.91 12.40 9.37
C GLU A 158 21.34 12.16 7.92
N LYS A 159 21.28 10.91 7.45
CA LYS A 159 21.71 10.54 6.10
C LYS A 159 20.62 10.69 5.03
N TYR A 160 19.41 11.15 5.39
CA TYR A 160 18.36 11.44 4.43
C TYR A 160 18.66 12.78 3.76
N GLU A 161 18.56 12.80 2.44
CA GLU A 161 18.56 14.07 1.72
C GLU A 161 17.20 14.74 1.89
N VAL A 162 17.15 16.03 2.25
CA VAL A 162 15.88 16.74 2.55
C VAL A 162 15.64 18.02 1.75
N LEU A 163 16.67 18.59 1.11
CA LEU A 163 16.57 19.86 0.38
C LEU A 163 16.25 19.66 -1.11
N ASN A 164 17.05 18.84 -1.79
CA ASN A 164 16.95 18.62 -3.24
C ASN A 164 16.92 17.13 -3.56
N VAL A 165 15.75 16.53 -3.36
CA VAL A 165 15.52 15.10 -3.55
C VAL A 165 14.93 14.85 -4.94
N PHE A 166 15.80 14.46 -5.87
CA PHE A 166 15.38 13.96 -7.17
C PHE A 166 15.16 12.45 -7.09
N THR A 167 14.07 11.98 -7.68
CA THR A 167 13.81 10.55 -7.85
C THR A 167 14.11 10.16 -9.29
N GLU A 168 15.03 9.21 -9.46
CA GLU A 168 15.49 8.72 -10.75
C GLU A 168 15.51 7.19 -10.75
N LEU A 169 14.51 6.58 -11.40
CA LEU A 169 14.36 5.13 -11.53
C LEU A 169 14.87 4.74 -12.92
N CYS A 170 15.91 3.92 -12.97
CA CYS A 170 16.51 3.47 -14.22
C CYS A 170 15.92 2.17 -14.72
N GLU A 171 15.48 1.29 -13.82
CA GLU A 171 14.70 0.11 -14.19
C GLU A 171 13.78 -0.28 -13.05
N MET A 172 12.58 -0.74 -13.37
CA MET A 172 11.67 -1.40 -12.44
C MET A 172 11.11 -2.67 -13.05
N ILE A 173 11.58 -3.80 -12.52
CA ILE A 173 11.23 -5.14 -12.97
C ILE A 173 10.24 -5.72 -11.97
N VAL A 174 8.99 -5.87 -12.41
CA VAL A 174 7.93 -6.47 -11.61
C VAL A 174 7.83 -7.93 -12.01
N TYR A 175 8.26 -8.82 -11.13
CA TYR A 175 8.09 -10.25 -11.33
C TYR A 175 6.72 -10.68 -10.83
N GLY A 176 5.98 -11.34 -11.71
CA GLY A 176 4.64 -11.81 -11.41
C GLY A 176 4.11 -12.74 -12.49
N CYS A 177 2.82 -13.03 -12.41
CA CYS A 177 2.12 -13.89 -13.35
C CYS A 177 0.63 -13.52 -13.35
N ARG A 178 -0.07 -13.86 -14.43
CA ARG A 178 -1.49 -13.48 -14.56
C ARG A 178 -2.28 -14.09 -13.42
N TYR A 179 -3.18 -13.30 -12.83
CA TYR A 179 -3.97 -13.67 -11.62
C TYR A 179 -4.64 -15.07 -11.70
N LYS A 180 -4.90 -15.59 -12.90
CA LYS A 180 -5.51 -16.92 -13.14
C LYS A 180 -4.59 -17.99 -13.77
N THR A 181 -3.35 -17.66 -14.14
CA THR A 181 -2.43 -18.58 -14.85
C THR A 181 -1.12 -18.82 -14.12
N CYS A 182 -0.98 -18.32 -12.89
CA CYS A 182 0.18 -18.58 -12.07
C CYS A 182 0.26 -20.07 -11.70
N HIS A 183 1.16 -20.81 -12.35
CA HIS A 183 1.76 -21.99 -11.75
C HIS A 183 2.68 -21.50 -10.63
N ILE A 184 2.14 -21.44 -9.42
CA ILE A 184 2.91 -21.11 -8.23
C ILE A 184 3.93 -22.25 -7.99
N GLN A 185 5.13 -22.12 -8.57
CA GLN A 185 6.32 -22.72 -7.97
C GLN A 185 6.67 -21.82 -6.79
N SER A 186 6.04 -22.01 -5.63
CA SER A 186 6.58 -22.98 -4.70
C SER A 186 5.44 -23.56 -3.86
N GLY A 187 4.98 -24.73 -4.28
CA GLY A 187 3.98 -25.51 -3.58
C GLY A 187 3.69 -26.82 -4.30
N THR A 188 4.70 -27.69 -4.39
CA THR A 188 4.65 -29.11 -4.79
C THR A 188 4.72 -29.47 -6.28
N TYR A 189 5.93 -29.75 -6.75
CA TYR A 189 6.14 -30.95 -7.56
C TYR A 189 7.06 -31.86 -6.74
N ASN A 190 6.57 -33.03 -6.33
CA ASN A 190 7.47 -34.14 -6.03
C ASN A 190 7.60 -34.94 -7.31
N LEU A 191 8.82 -35.11 -7.80
CA LEU A 191 9.13 -36.11 -8.82
C LEU A 191 8.98 -37.48 -8.16
N ASN A 192 7.81 -38.10 -8.30
CA ASN A 192 7.71 -39.54 -8.09
C ASN A 192 8.18 -40.21 -9.38
N VAL A 193 9.47 -40.53 -9.43
CA VAL A 193 10.01 -41.41 -10.44
C VAL A 193 9.52 -42.81 -10.10
N ASN A 194 8.54 -43.32 -10.84
CA ASN A 194 8.25 -44.75 -10.78
C ASN A 194 9.44 -45.51 -11.38
N LEU A 195 9.68 -46.75 -10.92
CA LEU A 195 10.77 -47.64 -11.37
C LEU A 195 10.83 -47.89 -12.89
N ALA A 196 9.88 -47.37 -13.66
CA ALA A 196 9.82 -47.41 -15.13
C ALA A 196 10.18 -46.08 -15.84
N GLY A 197 10.58 -45.03 -15.11
CA GLY A 197 11.10 -43.79 -15.70
C GLY A 197 10.09 -42.81 -16.29
N SER A 198 8.78 -43.02 -16.11
CA SER A 198 7.76 -41.99 -16.39
C SER A 198 7.51 -41.12 -15.17
N ALA A 199 7.51 -39.80 -15.37
CA ALA A 199 7.12 -38.81 -14.36
C ALA A 199 5.69 -38.33 -14.66
N ASP A 200 4.73 -38.72 -13.83
CA ASP A 200 3.39 -38.11 -13.85
C ASP A 200 3.41 -36.82 -13.02
N ILE A 201 3.01 -35.71 -13.64
CA ILE A 201 2.80 -34.43 -12.94
C ILE A 201 1.43 -34.51 -12.25
N VAL A 202 1.43 -34.92 -10.98
CA VAL A 202 0.23 -34.85 -10.14
C VAL A 202 0.21 -33.50 -9.43
N ALA A 203 -0.74 -32.63 -9.81
CA ALA A 203 -1.03 -31.41 -9.06
C ALA A 203 -1.46 -31.77 -7.63
N LYS A 204 -0.79 -31.24 -6.60
CA LYS A 204 -1.28 -31.42 -5.23
C LYS A 204 -2.38 -30.42 -4.92
N ALA A 205 -3.40 -30.96 -4.25
CA ALA A 205 -4.64 -30.33 -3.85
C ALA A 205 -4.47 -28.99 -3.14
N GLU A 206 -5.44 -28.09 -3.39
CA GLU A 206 -5.72 -26.90 -2.60
C GLU A 206 -5.62 -27.21 -1.10
N CYS A 207 -5.12 -26.25 -0.31
CA CYS A 207 -5.13 -26.42 1.13
C CYS A 207 -6.58 -26.57 1.60
N ALA A 208 -6.78 -27.44 2.59
CA ALA A 208 -8.06 -27.50 3.29
C ALA A 208 -8.44 -26.10 3.78
N GLU A 209 -9.74 -25.82 3.77
CA GLU A 209 -10.28 -24.51 4.13
C GLU A 209 -9.72 -24.03 5.48
N GLY A 210 -9.33 -22.75 5.53
CA GLY A 210 -8.68 -22.17 6.71
C GLY A 210 -7.18 -22.41 6.81
N ARG A 211 -6.51 -22.96 5.78
CA ARG A 211 -5.04 -23.13 5.74
C ARG A 211 -4.42 -22.56 4.47
N TYR A 212 -3.16 -22.13 4.60
CA TYR A 212 -2.39 -21.62 3.47
C TYR A 212 -0.89 -21.90 3.59
N GLY A 213 -0.14 -21.50 2.58
CA GLY A 213 1.32 -21.55 2.56
C GLY A 213 1.87 -22.93 2.19
N GLN A 214 3.20 -23.04 2.20
CA GLN A 214 3.88 -24.26 1.80
C GLN A 214 3.47 -25.44 2.71
N ASN A 215 2.99 -26.53 2.10
CA ASN A 215 2.45 -27.70 2.79
C ASN A 215 1.24 -27.42 3.71
N CYS A 216 0.52 -26.29 3.54
CA CYS A 216 -0.69 -25.95 4.30
C CYS A 216 -0.47 -25.90 5.82
N THR A 217 0.74 -25.54 6.24
CA THR A 217 1.12 -25.48 7.65
C THR A 217 0.59 -24.22 8.34
N LEU A 218 0.36 -23.14 7.58
CA LEU A 218 -0.14 -21.87 8.09
C LEU A 218 -1.67 -21.88 8.13
N LYS A 219 -2.24 -21.17 9.10
CA LYS A 219 -3.70 -21.03 9.28
C LYS A 219 -4.13 -19.65 8.82
N CYS A 220 -5.22 -19.58 8.05
CA CYS A 220 -5.89 -18.32 7.75
C CYS A 220 -6.30 -17.63 9.06
N SER A 221 -6.36 -16.29 9.05
CA SER A 221 -6.87 -15.49 10.19
C SER A 221 -8.31 -15.85 10.56
N GLY A 222 -9.12 -16.22 9.56
CA GLY A 222 -10.56 -16.45 9.74
C GLY A 222 -11.39 -15.16 9.74
N HIS A 223 -10.79 -14.02 9.41
CA HIS A 223 -11.45 -12.71 9.39
C HIS A 223 -11.53 -12.12 7.96
N CYS A 224 -11.56 -12.98 6.97
CA CYS A 224 -11.82 -12.59 5.59
C CYS A 224 -13.30 -12.24 5.45
N ARG A 225 -13.60 -11.17 4.70
CA ARG A 225 -14.94 -10.64 4.53
C ARG A 225 -15.97 -11.71 4.22
N ASP A 226 -17.10 -11.68 4.92
CA ASP A 226 -18.24 -12.59 4.73
C ASP A 226 -17.87 -14.08 4.92
N ASN A 227 -16.92 -14.36 5.82
CA ASN A 227 -16.32 -15.70 6.01
C ASN A 227 -15.71 -16.30 4.73
N ALA A 228 -15.25 -15.45 3.79
CA ALA A 228 -14.63 -15.94 2.56
C ALA A 228 -13.36 -16.76 2.87
N ALA A 229 -13.08 -17.80 2.08
CA ALA A 229 -11.83 -18.52 2.20
C ALA A 229 -10.63 -17.62 1.87
N CYS A 230 -9.57 -17.71 2.68
CA CYS A 230 -8.31 -17.03 2.37
C CYS A 230 -7.58 -17.76 1.24
N ASN A 231 -6.72 -17.05 0.51
CA ASN A 231 -5.93 -17.63 -0.56
C ASN A 231 -5.04 -18.76 -0.02
N HIS A 232 -5.21 -19.98 -0.53
CA HIS A 232 -4.52 -21.17 -0.03
C HIS A 232 -2.98 -21.15 -0.22
N VAL A 233 -2.44 -20.21 -1.00
CA VAL A 233 -0.99 -20.01 -1.12
C VAL A 233 -0.53 -18.87 -0.24
N THR A 234 -1.13 -17.69 -0.39
CA THR A 234 -0.62 -16.46 0.22
C THR A 234 -1.22 -16.14 1.57
N GLY A 235 -2.37 -16.74 1.91
CA GLY A 235 -3.13 -16.46 3.12
C GLY A 235 -4.04 -15.25 3.02
N GLN A 236 -4.06 -14.57 1.87
CA GLN A 236 -4.73 -13.28 1.73
C GLN A 236 -6.23 -13.39 1.51
N CYS A 237 -6.96 -12.42 2.05
CA CYS A 237 -8.41 -12.29 1.86
C CYS A 237 -8.72 -11.44 0.62
N LEU A 238 -9.09 -12.08 -0.49
CA LEU A 238 -9.31 -11.40 -1.79
C LEU A 238 -10.46 -10.39 -1.76
N GLY A 239 -11.50 -10.66 -0.95
CA GLY A 239 -12.64 -9.77 -0.74
C GLY A 239 -12.38 -8.63 0.26
N GLY A 240 -11.16 -8.55 0.80
CA GLY A 240 -10.83 -7.72 1.95
C GLY A 240 -11.21 -8.38 3.27
N CYS A 241 -11.10 -7.62 4.35
CA CYS A 241 -11.37 -8.10 5.71
C CYS A 241 -12.82 -7.88 6.13
N ASP A 242 -13.24 -8.68 7.11
CA ASP A 242 -14.41 -8.41 7.92
C ASP A 242 -14.26 -7.08 8.68
N ALA A 243 -15.38 -6.57 9.20
CA ALA A 243 -15.38 -5.39 10.04
C ALA A 243 -14.40 -5.57 11.22
N GLU A 244 -13.70 -4.49 11.58
CA GLU A 244 -12.71 -4.47 12.67
C GLU A 244 -11.41 -5.25 12.38
N TRP A 245 -11.17 -5.70 11.15
CA TRP A 245 -9.91 -6.34 10.75
C TRP A 245 -9.25 -5.62 9.56
N ARG A 246 -7.92 -5.65 9.51
CA ARG A 246 -7.13 -5.08 8.41
C ARG A 246 -5.86 -5.89 8.14
N GLY A 247 -5.13 -5.43 7.12
CA GLY A 247 -3.96 -6.13 6.60
C GLY A 247 -4.36 -7.09 5.48
N SER A 248 -3.39 -7.52 4.69
CA SER A 248 -3.66 -8.40 3.54
C SER A 248 -4.13 -9.80 3.96
N LEU A 249 -3.75 -10.23 5.17
CA LEU A 249 -4.15 -11.50 5.79
C LEU A 249 -5.34 -11.36 6.76
N CYS A 250 -5.83 -10.13 7.00
CA CYS A 250 -6.88 -9.83 7.99
C CYS A 250 -6.55 -10.35 9.40
N ASP A 251 -5.29 -10.25 9.78
CA ASP A 251 -4.73 -10.69 11.05
C ASP A 251 -4.44 -9.53 12.02
N VAL A 252 -4.69 -8.29 11.57
CA VAL A 252 -4.51 -7.10 12.40
C VAL A 252 -5.87 -6.55 12.81
N GLU A 253 -6.12 -6.58 14.11
CA GLU A 253 -7.33 -6.02 14.70
C GLU A 253 -7.33 -4.48 14.58
N GLN A 254 -8.39 -3.92 14.00
CA GLN A 254 -8.74 -2.51 14.08
C GLN A 254 -9.62 -2.28 15.31
N ILE A 255 -8.97 -2.05 16.44
CA ILE A 255 -9.66 -1.70 17.67
C ILE A 255 -10.10 -0.23 17.57
N ASP A 256 -11.42 0.00 17.62
CA ASP A 256 -11.96 1.33 17.89
C ASP A 256 -11.75 1.68 19.36
N ILE A 257 -10.57 2.25 19.63
CA ILE A 257 -10.16 2.70 20.96
C ILE A 257 -10.95 3.92 21.47
N SER A 258 -11.80 4.52 20.64
CA SER A 258 -12.65 5.65 21.02
C SER A 258 -14.00 5.20 21.61
N TYR A 259 -14.42 3.96 21.35
CA TYR A 259 -15.73 3.46 21.73
C TYR A 259 -16.03 3.64 23.24
N GLN A 260 -17.16 4.28 23.53
CA GLN A 260 -17.66 4.58 24.89
C GLN A 260 -16.67 5.36 25.77
N LYS A 261 -15.71 6.06 25.18
CA LYS A 261 -14.79 6.91 25.91
C LYS A 261 -15.40 8.26 26.27
N ALA A 262 -14.84 8.89 27.30
CA ALA A 262 -15.29 10.20 27.74
C ALA A 262 -15.01 11.24 26.66
N ALA A 263 -16.06 11.87 26.14
CA ALA A 263 -15.96 12.90 25.13
C ALA A 263 -16.51 14.23 25.64
N THR A 264 -15.90 15.32 25.17
CA THR A 264 -16.28 16.70 25.49
C THR A 264 -16.29 17.54 24.22
N GLN A 265 -17.11 18.60 24.20
CA GLN A 265 -17.23 19.49 23.06
C GLN A 265 -17.46 20.93 23.52
N ILE A 266 -16.98 21.89 22.74
CA ILE A 266 -17.30 23.31 22.92
C ILE A 266 -17.48 23.94 21.54
N PRO A 267 -18.48 24.84 21.34
CA PRO A 267 -19.49 25.25 22.33
C PRO A 267 -20.49 24.15 22.68
N LEU A 268 -20.97 24.15 23.92
CA LEU A 268 -22.00 23.22 24.37
C LEU A 268 -23.34 23.57 23.71
N TYR A 269 -24.04 22.58 23.15
CA TYR A 269 -25.38 22.77 22.62
C TYR A 269 -26.41 22.84 23.75
N HIS A 270 -27.33 23.79 23.68
CA HIS A 270 -28.30 24.08 24.76
C HIS A 270 -29.76 23.80 24.36
N GLY A 271 -29.98 22.76 23.54
CA GLY A 271 -31.33 22.33 23.16
C GLY A 271 -32.12 21.66 24.30
N TRP A 272 -33.42 21.50 24.08
CA TRP A 272 -34.39 21.03 25.09
C TRP A 272 -34.25 19.55 25.49
N TYR A 273 -33.30 18.82 24.90
CA TYR A 273 -33.04 17.41 25.16
C TYR A 273 -31.56 17.10 24.96
N ASP A 274 -31.04 16.09 25.67
CA ASP A 274 -29.67 15.55 25.59
C ASP A 274 -29.31 14.88 24.24
N LEU A 275 -29.93 15.32 23.15
CA LEU A 275 -29.86 14.70 21.82
C LEU A 275 -28.50 14.84 21.13
N TYR A 276 -27.66 15.79 21.55
CA TYR A 276 -26.42 16.17 20.85
C TYR A 276 -25.19 16.22 21.75
N GLN A 277 -25.08 15.24 22.65
CA GLN A 277 -23.94 15.10 23.53
C GLN A 277 -22.66 14.71 22.78
N ALA A 278 -21.50 15.02 23.37
CA ALA A 278 -20.21 14.71 22.79
C ALA A 278 -19.97 13.20 22.66
N SER A 279 -20.47 12.41 23.60
CA SER A 279 -20.40 10.95 23.61
C SER A 279 -21.07 10.29 22.40
N ASN A 280 -22.05 10.96 21.78
CA ASN A 280 -22.74 10.44 20.60
C ASN A 280 -21.82 10.26 19.38
N ALA A 281 -20.61 10.83 19.39
CA ALA A 281 -19.64 10.61 18.31
C ALA A 281 -18.83 9.31 18.48
N VAL A 282 -18.91 8.67 19.65
CA VAL A 282 -18.12 7.49 20.03
C VAL A 282 -18.96 6.34 20.58
N ASP A 283 -20.26 6.34 20.27
CA ASP A 283 -21.23 5.33 20.72
C ASP A 283 -21.51 4.24 19.67
N ARG A 284 -20.86 4.31 18.50
CA ARG A 284 -21.08 3.46 17.30
C ARG A 284 -22.51 3.52 16.74
N ASN A 285 -23.33 4.46 17.19
CA ASN A 285 -24.69 4.64 16.69
C ASN A 285 -24.74 5.79 15.68
N ILE A 286 -24.75 5.44 14.39
CA ILE A 286 -24.76 6.44 13.31
C ILE A 286 -26.07 7.25 13.21
N THR A 287 -27.10 6.90 13.99
CA THR A 287 -28.37 7.65 14.04
C THR A 287 -28.31 8.86 14.98
N THR A 288 -27.39 8.83 15.95
CA THR A 288 -27.10 9.91 16.90
C THR A 288 -25.87 10.69 16.45
N CYS A 289 -25.77 11.96 16.81
CA CYS A 289 -24.61 12.79 16.46
C CYS A 289 -24.29 13.78 17.58
N THR A 290 -23.04 14.20 17.67
CA THR A 290 -22.66 15.44 18.36
C THR A 290 -23.07 16.65 17.52
N ARG A 291 -23.36 17.77 18.20
CA ARG A 291 -23.57 19.08 17.58
C ARG A 291 -23.20 20.16 18.59
N THR A 292 -22.49 21.18 18.15
CA THR A 292 -22.20 22.40 18.94
C THR A 292 -23.18 23.53 18.62
N GLU A 293 -23.16 24.60 19.41
CA GLU A 293 -23.78 25.86 18.97
C GLU A 293 -23.08 26.43 17.73
N PRO A 294 -23.78 27.30 16.95
CA PRO A 294 -23.18 27.99 15.82
C PRO A 294 -21.97 28.83 16.23
N ILE A 295 -20.89 28.73 15.46
CA ILE A 295 -19.72 29.61 15.56
C ILE A 295 -19.71 30.60 14.39
N GLY A 296 -19.06 31.75 14.57
CA GLY A 296 -18.89 32.71 13.47
C GLY A 296 -18.78 34.17 13.90
N PRO A 297 -18.84 35.11 12.94
CA PRO A 297 -18.65 36.54 13.20
C PRO A 297 -19.62 37.10 14.24
N THR A 298 -20.87 36.63 14.23
CA THR A 298 -21.95 37.08 15.12
C THR A 298 -22.16 36.19 16.36
N SER A 299 -21.46 35.05 16.45
CA SER A 299 -21.53 34.17 17.62
C SER A 299 -20.52 34.61 18.70
N PRO A 300 -20.83 34.43 20.01
CA PRO A 300 -19.83 34.57 21.06
C PRO A 300 -18.60 33.67 20.83
N ASP A 301 -18.82 32.49 20.24
CA ASP A 301 -17.78 31.51 19.97
C ASP A 301 -17.22 31.63 18.55
N LYS A 302 -15.89 31.71 18.46
CA LYS A 302 -15.17 31.81 17.17
C LYS A 302 -14.59 30.49 16.69
N ARG A 303 -14.54 29.48 17.56
CA ARG A 303 -13.96 28.17 17.29
C ARG A 303 -14.83 27.10 17.95
N ALA A 304 -14.93 25.95 17.30
CA ALA A 304 -15.54 24.76 17.87
C ALA A 304 -14.50 23.64 17.92
N TRP A 305 -14.56 22.83 18.97
CA TRP A 305 -13.75 21.64 19.09
C TRP A 305 -14.55 20.52 19.75
N TRP A 306 -14.16 19.30 19.42
CA TRP A 306 -14.63 18.08 20.05
C TRP A 306 -13.38 17.26 20.42
N LYS A 307 -13.41 16.63 21.59
CA LYS A 307 -12.28 15.88 22.14
C LYS A 307 -12.78 14.59 22.78
N VAL A 308 -12.04 13.51 22.59
CA VAL A 308 -12.21 12.24 23.32
C VAL A 308 -10.97 11.94 24.15
N ASP A 309 -11.18 11.53 25.39
CA ASP A 309 -10.14 11.00 26.28
C ASP A 309 -10.12 9.47 26.17
N LEU A 310 -9.06 8.94 25.56
CA LEU A 310 -8.91 7.50 25.34
C LEU A 310 -8.68 6.71 26.65
N GLY A 311 -8.40 7.39 27.77
CA GLY A 311 -8.16 6.77 29.08
C GLY A 311 -6.80 6.08 29.20
N GLY A 312 -5.90 6.32 28.25
CA GLY A 312 -4.55 5.75 28.19
C GLY A 312 -3.77 6.25 26.97
N MET A 313 -2.48 5.91 26.91
CA MET A 313 -1.67 6.19 25.73
C MET A 313 -1.84 5.07 24.70
N TYR A 314 -2.22 5.44 23.49
CA TYR A 314 -2.43 4.51 22.37
C TYR A 314 -1.67 4.97 21.14
N HIS A 315 -1.24 4.02 20.32
CA HIS A 315 -0.74 4.30 18.99
C HIS A 315 -1.93 4.45 18.03
N VAL A 316 -2.24 5.69 17.65
CA VAL A 316 -3.37 5.99 16.75
C VAL A 316 -2.93 5.82 15.30
N ASN A 317 -3.45 4.80 14.61
CA ASN A 317 -3.08 4.50 13.21
C ASN A 317 -3.96 5.22 12.18
N SER A 318 -5.24 5.45 12.51
CA SER A 318 -6.22 6.03 11.61
C SER A 318 -7.36 6.66 12.41
N ILE A 319 -7.96 7.73 11.87
CA ILE A 319 -9.14 8.39 12.43
C ILE A 319 -10.24 8.36 11.36
N ARG A 320 -11.39 7.79 11.69
CA ARG A 320 -12.56 7.77 10.80
C ARG A 320 -13.65 8.67 11.38
N ILE A 321 -14.15 9.61 10.58
CA ILE A 321 -15.21 10.55 10.97
C ILE A 321 -16.43 10.29 10.09
N ALA A 322 -17.58 10.09 10.73
CA ALA A 322 -18.86 9.95 10.04
C ALA A 322 -19.64 11.27 10.12
N PHE A 323 -20.20 11.71 9.01
CA PHE A 323 -20.99 12.94 8.93
C PHE A 323 -22.47 12.60 8.72
N LYS A 324 -23.36 13.37 9.35
CA LYS A 324 -24.80 13.22 9.14
C LYS A 324 -25.19 13.65 7.73
N GLN A 325 -25.72 12.71 6.96
CA GLN A 325 -26.25 12.96 5.62
C GLN A 325 -27.69 13.47 5.74
N TYR A 326 -28.00 14.57 5.07
CA TYR A 326 -29.35 15.09 4.91
C TYR A 326 -29.65 15.10 3.42
N ASP A 327 -30.74 14.47 3.01
CA ASP A 327 -31.04 14.14 1.61
C ASP A 327 -31.01 15.35 0.65
N ASP A 328 -31.26 16.58 1.15
CA ASP A 328 -31.30 17.81 0.35
C ASP A 328 -30.22 18.87 0.71
N TYR A 329 -29.25 18.56 1.59
CA TYR A 329 -28.28 19.55 2.12
C TYR A 329 -26.80 19.13 2.08
N GLU A 330 -26.43 18.16 1.25
CA GLU A 330 -25.09 17.57 1.22
C GLU A 330 -23.96 18.62 1.08
N MET A 331 -24.09 19.55 0.12
CA MET A 331 -23.13 20.64 -0.11
C MET A 331 -22.97 21.56 1.11
N ARG A 332 -24.07 21.83 1.83
CA ARG A 332 -24.08 22.71 3.00
C ARG A 332 -23.40 22.06 4.20
N GLN A 333 -23.46 20.72 4.31
CA GLN A 333 -22.76 19.99 5.38
C GLN A 333 -21.26 19.89 5.10
N ARG A 334 -20.85 19.62 3.85
CA ARG A 334 -19.43 19.66 3.46
C ARG A 334 -18.79 21.02 3.73
N GLY A 335 -19.52 22.11 3.50
CA GLY A 335 -19.03 23.46 3.79
C GLY A 335 -18.89 23.80 5.28
N ARG A 336 -19.69 23.21 6.18
CA ARG A 336 -19.65 23.49 7.63
C ARG A 336 -18.41 22.95 8.32
N LEU A 337 -17.78 21.94 7.72
CA LEU A 337 -16.62 21.25 8.27
C LEU A 337 -15.40 21.40 7.34
N ALA A 338 -15.47 22.25 6.32
CA ALA A 338 -14.30 22.55 5.50
C ALA A 338 -13.22 23.26 6.34
N GLY A 339 -11.97 22.79 6.25
CA GLY A 339 -10.83 23.41 6.93
C GLY A 339 -10.67 23.06 8.42
N PHE A 340 -11.27 21.96 8.90
CA PHE A 340 -10.98 21.45 10.23
C PHE A 340 -9.57 20.82 10.31
N SER A 341 -9.02 20.77 11.52
CA SER A 341 -7.74 20.14 11.82
C SER A 341 -7.92 19.01 12.84
N LEU A 342 -7.14 17.95 12.71
CA LEU A 342 -7.08 16.84 13.66
C LEU A 342 -5.77 16.88 14.45
N TYR A 343 -5.88 16.63 15.75
CA TYR A 343 -4.76 16.63 16.67
C TYR A 343 -4.81 15.37 17.52
N VAL A 344 -3.66 14.73 17.72
CA VAL A 344 -3.47 13.65 18.71
C VAL A 344 -2.49 14.19 19.73
N SER A 345 -2.87 14.17 21.00
CA SER A 345 -2.11 14.80 22.07
C SER A 345 -2.02 13.89 23.29
N THR A 346 -0.86 13.88 23.94
CA THR A 346 -0.61 13.13 25.19
C THR A 346 -0.93 13.93 26.44
N ASN A 347 -1.05 15.27 26.34
CA ASN A 347 -1.36 16.17 27.46
C ASN A 347 -2.75 16.81 27.34
N GLY A 348 -3.48 16.53 26.25
CA GLY A 348 -4.84 17.00 26.02
C GLY A 348 -4.95 18.46 25.57
N THR A 349 -3.84 19.14 25.25
CA THR A 349 -3.83 20.49 24.64
C THR A 349 -3.76 20.42 23.11
N ILE A 350 -4.31 21.45 22.47
CA ILE A 350 -4.17 21.72 21.04
C ILE A 350 -3.01 22.71 20.93
N GLU A 351 -1.79 22.23 20.67
CA GLU A 351 -0.64 23.08 20.34
C GLU A 351 -0.52 23.31 18.84
#